data_AF-A0A496UPI4-F1
#
_entry.id   AF-A0A496UPI4-F1
#
_cell.length_a   1.000
_cell.length_b   1.000
_cell.length_c   1.000
_cell.angle_alpha   90.00
_cell.angle_beta   90.00
_cell.angle_gamma   90.00
#
_symmetry.space_group_name_H-M   'P 1'
#
loop_
_entity.id
_entity.type
_entity.pdbx_description
1 polymer ?
#
loop_
_entity_poly.entity_id
_entity_poly.type
_entity_poly.pdbx_seq_one_letter_code
_entity_poly.pdbx_strand_id
1 'polypeptide(L)'
;MVYSCWPLIIAAGIGLAIVTSGMSDVLLLPMGIATVSLHIIVYGRIISQAVPGRPATNWEILKEYSRHYLLTAVITGVVFLVPRLLVARLASSTGIYYPASIGVHAALSMLTIYVWPLVFLRRSSVGAILAGVSYLWSNLAASVWILVVVSVTQVLHGVGLLVFRTYLSGWSYAVLFSIGVVTAFLLFMSFAAALHTLLSNRRDS
;
A
#
# COMPACT_ATOMS: atom_id res chain seq x y z
N MET A 1 3.57 -1.72 17.81
CA MET A 1 3.35 -0.56 16.93
C MET A 1 2.09 -0.73 16.08
N VAL A 2 1.98 -1.79 15.26
CA VAL A 2 0.81 -1.95 14.36
C VAL A 2 -0.49 -2.32 15.10
N TYR A 3 -0.42 -3.12 16.17
CA TYR A 3 -1.60 -3.58 16.93
C TYR A 3 -2.46 -2.46 17.55
N SER A 4 -1.87 -1.33 17.93
CA SER A 4 -2.64 -0.18 18.48
C SER A 4 -3.54 0.50 17.44
N CYS A 5 -3.38 0.17 16.15
CA CYS A 5 -4.14 0.74 15.06
C CYS A 5 -5.22 -0.21 14.53
N TRP A 6 -5.48 -1.35 15.19
CA TRP A 6 -6.36 -2.41 14.67
C TRP A 6 -7.73 -1.93 14.13
N PRO A 7 -8.46 -0.98 14.77
CA PRO A 7 -9.76 -0.55 14.25
C PRO A 7 -9.60 0.20 12.91
N LEU A 8 -8.53 1.00 12.78
CA LEU A 8 -8.22 1.74 11.57
C LEU A 8 -7.75 0.80 10.45
N ILE A 9 -7.04 -0.27 10.79
CA ILE A 9 -6.60 -1.29 9.84
C ILE A 9 -7.80 -2.03 9.26
N ILE A 10 -8.76 -2.42 10.10
CA ILE A 10 -10.02 -3.04 9.64
C ILE A 10 -10.78 -2.08 8.73
N ALA A 11 -10.95 -0.82 9.14
CA ALA A 11 -11.63 0.19 8.33
C ALA A 11 -10.93 0.40 6.98
N ALA A 12 -9.59 0.44 6.95
CA ALA A 12 -8.83 0.57 5.71
C ALA A 12 -8.99 -0.65 4.81
N GLY A 13 -9.02 -1.86 5.38
CA GLY A 13 -9.25 -3.10 4.65
C GLY A 13 -10.65 -3.22 4.05
N ILE A 14 -11.68 -2.81 4.81
CA ILE A 14 -13.06 -2.72 4.33
C ILE A 14 -13.14 -1.70 3.19
N GLY A 15 -12.56 -0.51 3.37
CA GLY A 15 -12.51 0.52 2.34
C GLY A 15 -11.83 0.02 1.05
N LEU A 16 -10.70 -0.68 1.19
CA LEU A 16 -10.01 -1.30 0.06
C LEU A 16 -10.90 -2.31 -0.68
N ALA A 17 -11.60 -3.19 0.03
CA ALA A 17 -12.51 -4.16 -0.58
C ALA A 17 -13.67 -3.48 -1.34
N ILE A 18 -14.25 -2.40 -0.80
CA ILE A 18 -15.32 -1.64 -1.46
C ILE A 18 -14.82 -0.93 -2.70
N VAL A 19 -13.67 -0.25 -2.62
CA VAL A 19 -13.08 0.48 -3.75
C VAL A 19 -12.71 -0.48 -4.89
N THR A 20 -12.18 -1.65 -4.55
CA THR A 20 -11.69 -2.61 -5.56
C THR A 20 -12.78 -3.50 -6.16
N SER A 21 -13.89 -3.71 -5.45
CA SER A 21 -15.07 -4.41 -5.97
C SER A 21 -15.90 -3.56 -6.94
N GLY A 22 -15.84 -2.23 -6.83
CA GLY A 22 -16.66 -1.34 -7.67
C GLY A 22 -18.17 -1.43 -7.36
N MET A 23 -18.53 -1.77 -6.12
CA MET A 23 -19.92 -2.01 -5.69
C MET A 23 -20.88 -0.83 -5.95
N SER A 24 -20.38 0.40 -6.05
CA SER A 24 -21.18 1.58 -6.36
C SER A 24 -20.29 2.71 -6.82
N ASP A 25 -20.54 3.22 -8.04
CA ASP A 25 -19.83 4.39 -8.58
C ASP A 25 -20.03 5.63 -7.70
N VAL A 26 -21.18 5.74 -7.04
CA VAL A 26 -21.52 6.85 -6.14
C VAL A 26 -20.70 6.81 -4.85
N LEU A 27 -20.40 5.61 -4.34
CA LEU A 27 -19.63 5.43 -3.11
C LEU A 27 -18.12 5.29 -3.35
N LEU A 28 -17.69 5.10 -4.60
CA LEU A 28 -16.29 4.84 -4.93
C LEU A 28 -15.38 6.02 -4.54
N LEU A 29 -15.79 7.25 -4.85
CA LEU A 29 -15.04 8.45 -4.50
C LEU A 29 -14.94 8.67 -2.98
N PRO A 30 -16.04 8.73 -2.20
CA PRO A 30 -15.94 8.96 -0.76
C PRO A 30 -15.21 7.82 -0.04
N MET A 31 -15.39 6.56 -0.47
CA MET A 31 -14.65 5.42 0.10
C MET A 31 -13.17 5.46 -0.27
N GLY A 32 -12.82 5.89 -1.48
CA GLY A 32 -11.44 6.11 -1.89
C GLY A 32 -10.76 7.17 -1.02
N ILE A 33 -11.42 8.31 -0.81
CA ILE A 33 -10.92 9.39 0.05
C ILE A 33 -10.74 8.89 1.49
N ALA A 34 -11.74 8.18 2.04
CA ALA A 34 -11.66 7.62 3.39
C ALA A 34 -10.51 6.61 3.51
N THR A 35 -10.37 5.71 2.54
CA THR A 35 -9.31 4.69 2.51
C THR A 35 -7.93 5.34 2.47
N VAL A 36 -7.72 6.33 1.59
CA VAL A 36 -6.46 7.09 1.50
C VAL A 36 -6.16 7.81 2.81
N SER A 37 -7.16 8.47 3.39
CA SER A 37 -7.02 9.18 4.67
C SER A 37 -6.62 8.23 5.80
N LEU A 38 -7.23 7.05 5.86
CA LEU A 38 -6.89 6.01 6.84
C LEU A 38 -5.44 5.52 6.66
N HIS A 39 -4.98 5.32 5.42
CA HIS A 39 -3.58 4.94 5.17
C HIS A 39 -2.61 6.00 5.69
N ILE A 40 -2.88 7.28 5.41
CA ILE A 40 -2.06 8.40 5.92
C ILE A 40 -2.04 8.39 7.45
N ILE A 41 -3.20 8.22 8.09
CA ILE A 41 -3.31 8.20 9.55
C ILE A 41 -2.53 7.02 10.15
N VAL A 42 -2.71 5.81 9.63
CA VAL A 42 -2.06 4.61 10.18
C VAL A 42 -0.55 4.69 10.00
N TYR A 43 -0.07 5.06 8.81
CA TYR A 43 1.36 5.26 8.58
C TYR A 43 1.95 6.36 9.46
N GLY A 44 1.27 7.50 9.60
CA GLY A 44 1.70 8.58 10.48
C GLY A 44 1.76 8.12 11.95
N ARG A 45 0.77 7.35 12.43
CA ARG A 45 0.79 6.80 13.79
C ARG A 45 1.96 5.83 14.01
N ILE A 46 2.25 4.97 13.04
CA ILE A 46 3.42 4.07 13.10
C ILE A 46 4.72 4.87 13.20
N ILE A 47 4.84 5.94 12.40
CA ILE A 47 6.01 6.84 12.44
C ILE A 47 6.13 7.53 13.79
N SER A 48 5.03 8.06 14.34
CA SER A 48 5.05 8.81 15.59
C SER A 48 5.31 7.95 16.83
N GLN A 49 5.03 6.64 16.75
CA GLN A 49 5.45 5.68 17.76
C GLN A 49 6.94 5.32 17.66
N ALA A 50 7.53 5.37 16.46
CA ALA A 50 8.91 4.99 16.22
C ALA A 50 9.91 6.15 16.36
N VAL A 51 9.47 7.39 16.14
CA VAL A 51 10.33 8.58 16.10
C VAL A 51 9.78 9.68 17.02
N PRO A 52 10.51 10.05 18.09
CA PRO A 52 10.10 11.14 18.99
C PRO A 52 9.91 12.48 18.26
N GLY A 53 8.98 13.31 18.76
CA GLY A 53 8.75 14.66 18.22
C GLY A 53 7.94 14.70 16.92
N ARG A 54 7.31 13.58 16.53
CA ARG A 54 6.41 13.50 15.37
C ARG A 54 4.94 13.68 15.77
N PRO A 55 4.07 14.14 14.85
CA PRO A 55 2.67 14.44 15.18
C PRO A 55 1.90 13.20 15.65
N ALA A 56 1.23 13.25 16.80
CA ALA A 56 0.58 12.08 17.39
C ALA A 56 -0.92 12.01 17.11
N THR A 57 -1.57 13.15 16.83
CA THR A 57 -3.01 13.20 16.61
C THR A 57 -3.36 12.96 15.13
N ASN A 58 -4.55 12.40 14.86
CA ASN A 58 -4.98 12.07 13.49
C ASN A 58 -5.02 13.31 12.59
N TRP A 59 -5.48 14.45 13.13
CA TRP A 59 -5.60 15.70 12.39
C TRP A 59 -4.23 16.28 12.01
N GLU A 60 -3.29 16.31 12.95
CA GLU A 60 -1.94 16.79 12.67
C GLU A 60 -1.22 15.88 11.67
N ILE A 61 -1.40 14.55 11.78
CA ILE A 61 -0.86 13.58 10.82
C ILE A 61 -1.39 13.87 9.41
N LEU A 62 -2.70 14.06 9.26
CA LEU A 62 -3.29 14.40 7.95
C LEU A 62 -2.74 15.71 7.42
N LYS A 63 -2.69 16.76 8.25
CA LYS A 63 -2.20 18.07 7.86
C LYS A 63 -0.73 18.03 7.42
N GLU A 64 0.10 17.31 8.16
CA GLU A 64 1.54 17.24 7.94
C GLU A 64 1.90 16.41 6.69
N TYR A 65 1.23 15.27 6.50
CA TYR A 65 1.68 14.27 5.52
C TYR A 65 0.84 14.19 4.25
N SER A 66 -0.40 14.70 4.25
CA SER A 66 -1.33 14.55 3.11
C SER A 66 -0.76 15.02 1.78
N ARG A 67 -0.17 16.22 1.73
CA ARG A 67 0.39 16.78 0.48
C ARG A 67 1.47 15.88 -0.11
N HIS A 68 2.43 15.45 0.71
CA HIS A 68 3.54 14.64 0.24
C HIS A 68 3.11 13.21 -0.12
N TYR A 69 2.17 12.66 0.65
CA TYR A 69 1.57 11.37 0.38
C TYR A 69 0.80 11.38 -0.94
N LEU A 70 -0.12 12.32 -1.13
CA LEU A 70 -0.94 12.42 -2.33
C LEU A 70 -0.10 12.64 -3.58
N LEU A 71 0.89 13.55 -3.53
CA LEU A 71 1.79 13.76 -4.66
C LEU A 71 2.58 12.49 -5.01
N THR A 72 3.09 11.78 -4.00
CA THR A 72 3.79 10.51 -4.22
C THR A 72 2.85 9.42 -4.75
N ALA A 73 1.62 9.36 -4.24
CA ALA A 73 0.59 8.43 -4.68
C ALA A 73 0.17 8.69 -6.14
N VAL A 74 0.12 9.96 -6.58
CA VAL A 74 -0.12 10.30 -7.99
C VAL A 74 1.06 9.86 -8.84
N ILE A 75 2.30 10.22 -8.48
CA ILE A 75 3.49 9.87 -9.27
C ILE A 75 3.63 8.35 -9.39
N THR A 76 3.58 7.64 -8.26
CA THR A 76 3.63 6.17 -8.26
C THR A 76 2.41 5.61 -8.98
N GLY A 77 1.20 6.11 -8.74
CA GLY A 77 -0.02 5.68 -9.42
C GLY A 77 0.06 5.74 -10.96
N VAL A 78 0.65 6.80 -11.52
CA VAL A 78 0.91 6.88 -12.97
C VAL A 78 1.88 5.77 -13.41
N VAL A 79 2.94 5.53 -12.67
CA VAL A 79 3.91 4.44 -12.94
C VAL A 79 3.25 3.06 -12.84
N PHE A 80 2.24 2.88 -11.99
CA PHE A 80 1.45 1.65 -11.92
C PHE A 80 0.43 1.52 -13.07
N LEU A 81 -0.15 2.64 -13.52
CA LEU A 81 -1.16 2.64 -14.57
C LEU A 81 -0.58 2.32 -15.94
N VAL A 82 0.59 2.87 -16.27
CA VAL A 82 1.18 2.76 -17.62
C VAL A 82 1.44 1.30 -18.02
N PRO A 83 2.13 0.46 -17.21
CA PRO A 83 2.35 -0.94 -17.57
C PRO A 83 1.04 -1.73 -17.64
N ARG A 84 0.05 -1.41 -16.80
CA ARG A 84 -1.26 -2.05 -16.86
C ARG A 84 -1.99 -1.75 -18.17
N LEU A 85 -1.94 -0.50 -18.65
CA LEU A 85 -2.49 -0.13 -19.96
C LEU A 85 -1.75 -0.81 -21.11
N LEU A 86 -0.42 -0.96 -21.01
CA LEU A 86 0.36 -1.71 -22.00
C LEU A 86 -0.01 -3.19 -22.00
N VAL A 87 -0.11 -3.82 -20.83
CA VAL A 87 -0.54 -5.22 -20.68
C VAL A 87 -1.97 -5.41 -21.20
N ALA A 88 -2.87 -4.45 -20.98
CA ALA A 88 -4.24 -4.48 -21.52
C ALA A 88 -4.27 -4.42 -23.06
N ARG A 89 -3.35 -3.66 -23.67
CA ARG A 89 -3.25 -3.56 -25.13
C ARG A 89 -2.57 -4.77 -25.78
N LEU A 90 -1.63 -5.39 -25.07
CA LEU A 90 -0.83 -6.52 -25.58
C LEU A 90 -1.48 -7.89 -25.32
N ALA A 91 -2.21 -8.04 -24.22
CA ALA A 91 -2.89 -9.28 -23.89
C ALA A 91 -4.32 -9.25 -24.45
N SER A 92 -4.53 -9.94 -25.57
CA SER A 92 -5.85 -10.08 -26.22
C SER A 92 -6.82 -10.99 -25.46
N SER A 93 -6.32 -11.82 -24.53
CA SER A 93 -7.12 -12.74 -23.73
C SER A 93 -7.10 -12.38 -22.24
N THR A 94 -8.28 -12.50 -21.60
CA THR A 94 -8.46 -12.29 -20.16
C THR A 94 -7.60 -13.23 -19.30
N GLY A 95 -7.24 -14.40 -19.83
CA GLY A 95 -6.43 -15.42 -19.13
C GLY A 95 -4.98 -15.02 -18.85
N ILE A 96 -4.35 -14.19 -19.70
CA ILE A 96 -2.96 -13.73 -19.51
C ILE A 96 -2.92 -12.34 -18.85
N TYR A 97 -3.90 -11.49 -19.18
CA TYR A 97 -3.97 -10.11 -18.71
C TYR A 97 -3.98 -10.01 -17.17
N TYR A 98 -4.82 -10.80 -16.51
CA TYR A 98 -5.01 -10.71 -15.07
C TYR A 98 -3.76 -11.11 -14.24
N PRO A 99 -3.15 -12.29 -14.43
CA PRO A 99 -1.94 -12.67 -13.72
C PRO A 99 -0.75 -11.75 -14.05
N ALA A 100 -0.60 -11.30 -15.30
CA ALA A 100 0.43 -10.34 -15.66
C ALA A 100 0.25 -8.99 -14.94
N SER A 101 -1.00 -8.51 -14.81
CA SER A 101 -1.29 -7.29 -14.06
C SER A 101 -0.92 -7.41 -12.57
N ILE A 102 -1.19 -8.56 -11.95
CA ILE A 102 -0.80 -8.82 -10.56
C ILE A 102 0.73 -8.83 -10.41
N GLY A 103 1.45 -9.47 -11.34
CA GLY A 103 2.92 -9.49 -11.33
C GLY A 103 3.52 -8.08 -11.42
N VAL A 104 2.99 -7.24 -12.30
CA VAL A 104 3.39 -5.82 -12.41
C VAL A 104 3.12 -5.07 -11.10
N HIS A 105 1.92 -5.22 -10.53
CA HIS A 105 1.57 -4.58 -9.27
C HIS A 105 2.50 -5.03 -8.14
N ALA A 106 2.83 -6.33 -8.06
CA ALA A 106 3.77 -6.88 -7.09
C ALA A 106 5.17 -6.29 -7.24
N ALA A 107 5.72 -6.26 -8.46
CA ALA A 107 7.03 -5.68 -8.72
C ALA A 107 7.11 -4.21 -8.33
N LEU A 108 6.08 -3.42 -8.65
CA LEU A 108 6.05 -2.00 -8.32
C LEU A 108 5.80 -1.74 -6.83
N SER A 109 4.97 -2.55 -6.17
CA SER A 109 4.81 -2.50 -4.72
C SER A 109 6.11 -2.84 -4.00
N MET A 110 6.86 -3.81 -4.51
CA MET A 110 8.21 -4.15 -4.05
C MET A 110 9.21 -3.02 -4.29
N LEU A 111 9.15 -2.34 -5.43
CA LEU A 111 10.04 -1.21 -5.70
C LEU A 111 9.78 -0.02 -4.76
N THR A 112 8.55 0.09 -4.24
CA THR A 112 8.09 1.22 -3.45
C THR A 112 8.06 0.98 -1.94
N ILE A 113 8.56 -0.16 -1.42
CA ILE A 113 8.43 -0.48 0.02
C ILE A 113 9.03 0.62 0.92
N TYR A 114 10.21 1.13 0.55
CA TYR A 114 10.93 2.14 1.31
C TYR A 114 10.51 3.56 0.97
N VAL A 115 9.84 3.76 -0.16
CA VAL A 115 9.35 5.07 -0.58
C VAL A 115 8.35 5.58 0.45
N TRP A 116 7.39 4.75 0.87
CA TRP A 116 6.36 5.18 1.82
C TRP A 116 6.94 5.66 3.15
N PRO A 117 7.74 4.88 3.90
CA PRO A 117 8.35 5.39 5.13
C PRO A 117 9.18 6.66 4.92
N LEU A 118 9.92 6.75 3.81
CA LEU A 118 10.75 7.92 3.50
C LEU A 118 9.93 9.18 3.21
N VAL A 119 8.75 9.06 2.60
CA VAL A 119 7.82 10.20 2.42
C VAL A 119 7.47 10.81 3.78
N PHE A 120 7.17 9.99 4.78
CA PHE A 120 6.84 10.45 6.13
C PHE A 120 8.08 10.92 6.91
N LEU A 121 9.23 10.26 6.75
CA LEU A 121 10.45 10.65 7.45
C LEU A 121 11.03 11.97 6.92
N ARG A 122 11.13 12.12 5.59
CA ARG A 122 11.78 13.26 4.93
C ARG A 122 10.83 14.41 4.57
N ARG A 123 9.51 14.20 4.61
CA ARG A 123 8.50 15.17 4.16
C ARG A 123 8.82 15.66 2.74
N SER A 124 9.15 14.71 1.87
CA SER A 124 9.51 14.96 0.48
C SER A 124 8.86 13.90 -0.39
N SER A 125 8.44 14.27 -1.59
CA SER A 125 7.80 13.35 -2.54
C SER A 125 8.85 12.74 -3.48
N VAL A 126 9.32 13.53 -4.46
CA VAL A 126 10.29 13.05 -5.47
C VAL A 126 11.59 12.55 -4.83
N GLY A 127 12.11 13.28 -3.83
CA GLY A 127 13.32 12.88 -3.11
C GLY A 127 13.15 11.58 -2.32
N ALA A 128 11.94 11.27 -1.83
CA ALA A 128 11.65 10.01 -1.14
C ALA A 128 11.52 8.84 -2.12
N ILE A 129 10.99 9.07 -3.33
CA ILE A 129 10.93 8.06 -4.39
C ILE A 129 12.35 7.60 -4.75
N LEU A 130 13.21 8.54 -5.16
CA LEU A 130 14.57 8.23 -5.57
C LEU A 130 15.36 7.58 -4.43
N ALA A 131 15.27 8.12 -3.22
CA ALA A 131 15.96 7.56 -2.06
C ALA A 131 15.45 6.16 -1.69
N GLY A 132 14.14 5.91 -1.79
CA GLY A 132 13.55 4.61 -1.46
C GLY A 132 13.97 3.52 -2.42
N VAL A 133 13.97 3.81 -3.73
CA VAL A 133 14.42 2.89 -4.75
C VAL A 133 15.92 2.59 -4.60
N SER A 134 16.74 3.63 -4.44
CA SER A 134 18.19 3.45 -4.23
C SER A 134 18.48 2.67 -2.96
N TYR A 135 17.73 2.90 -1.87
CA TYR A 135 17.91 2.18 -0.61
C TYR A 135 17.56 0.70 -0.74
N LEU A 136 16.48 0.37 -1.45
CA LEU A 136 16.12 -1.02 -1.73
C LEU A 136 17.27 -1.74 -2.45
N TRP A 137 17.84 -1.11 -3.47
CA TRP A 137 18.92 -1.70 -4.27
C TRP A 137 20.18 -1.95 -3.44
N SER A 138 20.55 -1.00 -2.58
CA SER A 138 21.72 -1.16 -1.71
C SER A 138 21.50 -2.13 -0.55
N ASN A 139 20.26 -2.45 -0.20
CA ASN A 139 19.90 -3.30 0.94
C ASN A 139 19.06 -4.51 0.54
N LEU A 140 19.21 -5.02 -0.68
CA LEU A 140 18.33 -6.04 -1.23
C LEU A 140 18.29 -7.30 -0.34
N ALA A 141 19.45 -7.76 0.14
CA ALA A 141 19.55 -8.94 1.01
C ALA A 141 18.78 -8.77 2.33
N ALA A 142 18.90 -7.62 2.98
CA ALA A 142 18.19 -7.31 4.22
C ALA A 142 16.67 -7.12 3.99
N SER A 143 16.27 -6.82 2.76
CA SER A 143 14.89 -6.53 2.37
C SER A 143 14.10 -7.76 1.94
N VAL A 144 14.76 -8.91 1.69
CA VAL A 144 14.15 -10.12 1.11
C VAL A 144 12.86 -10.52 1.82
N TRP A 145 12.85 -10.55 3.15
CA TRP A 145 11.66 -10.95 3.90
C TRP A 145 10.49 -9.98 3.69
N ILE A 146 10.75 -8.67 3.65
CA ILE A 146 9.70 -7.66 3.41
C ILE A 146 9.17 -7.80 1.97
N LEU A 147 10.05 -8.06 1.00
CA LEU A 147 9.66 -8.31 -0.39
C LEU A 147 8.77 -9.56 -0.52
N VAL A 148 9.06 -10.62 0.22
CA VAL A 148 8.21 -11.82 0.29
C VAL A 148 6.84 -11.47 0.84
N VAL A 149 6.75 -10.74 1.95
CA VAL A 149 5.46 -10.33 2.54
C VAL A 149 4.66 -9.46 1.57
N VAL A 150 5.30 -8.49 0.89
CA VAL A 150 4.65 -7.65 -0.13
C VAL A 150 4.15 -8.50 -1.30
N SER A 151 4.93 -9.48 -1.76
CA SER A 151 4.53 -10.41 -2.82
C SER A 151 3.27 -11.20 -2.43
N VAL A 152 3.28 -11.82 -1.26
CA VAL A 152 2.15 -12.58 -0.71
C VAL A 152 0.91 -11.69 -0.60
N THR A 153 1.09 -10.45 -0.13
CA THR A 153 0.01 -9.46 -0.01
C THR A 153 -0.68 -9.21 -1.36
N GLN A 154 0.09 -9.04 -2.43
CA GLN A 154 -0.45 -8.79 -3.77
C GLN A 154 -1.12 -10.02 -4.38
N VAL A 155 -0.54 -11.21 -4.15
CA VAL A 155 -1.16 -12.48 -4.58
C VAL A 155 -2.49 -12.71 -3.87
N LEU A 156 -2.53 -12.55 -2.54
CA LEU A 156 -3.77 -12.69 -1.77
C LEU A 156 -4.85 -11.72 -2.26
N HIS A 157 -4.49 -10.45 -2.44
CA HIS A 157 -5.42 -9.45 -2.96
C HIS A 157 -5.93 -9.80 -4.36
N GLY A 158 -5.03 -10.24 -5.25
CA GLY A 158 -5.37 -10.69 -6.60
C GLY A 158 -6.30 -11.89 -6.63
N VAL A 159 -6.07 -12.88 -5.76
CA VAL A 159 -6.95 -14.06 -5.58
C VAL A 159 -8.32 -13.64 -5.06
N GLY A 160 -8.39 -12.75 -4.06
CA GLY A 160 -9.66 -12.26 -3.54
C GLY A 160 -10.49 -11.54 -4.60
N LEU A 161 -9.85 -10.70 -5.41
CA LEU A 161 -10.51 -10.05 -6.54
C LEU A 161 -10.95 -11.03 -7.63
N LEU A 162 -10.19 -12.09 -7.88
CA LEU A 162 -10.54 -13.12 -8.85
C LEU A 162 -11.78 -13.89 -8.39
N VAL A 163 -11.78 -14.38 -7.14
CA VAL A 163 -12.93 -15.06 -6.53
C VAL A 163 -14.17 -14.18 -6.57
N PHE A 164 -14.04 -12.90 -6.20
CA PHE A 164 -15.13 -11.94 -6.28
C PHE A 164 -15.71 -11.83 -7.69
N ARG A 165 -14.86 -11.60 -8.70
CA ARG A 165 -15.28 -11.44 -10.09
C ARG A 165 -15.85 -12.71 -10.71
N THR A 166 -15.42 -13.89 -10.26
CA THR A 166 -15.92 -15.16 -10.78
C THR A 166 -17.32 -15.49 -10.26
N TYR A 167 -17.60 -15.25 -8.98
CA TYR A 167 -18.83 -15.74 -8.36
C TYR A 167 -19.89 -14.67 -8.13
N LEU A 168 -19.52 -13.39 -7.98
CA LEU A 168 -20.44 -12.25 -7.78
C LEU A 168 -21.57 -12.52 -6.77
N SER A 169 -21.25 -13.25 -5.71
CA SER A 169 -22.18 -13.72 -4.67
C SER A 169 -21.83 -13.13 -3.31
N GLY A 170 -22.77 -13.16 -2.36
CA GLY A 170 -22.54 -12.69 -0.98
C GLY A 170 -21.34 -13.34 -0.30
N TRP A 171 -21.09 -14.63 -0.56
CA TRP A 171 -19.89 -15.33 -0.06
C TRP A 171 -18.61 -14.74 -0.66
N SER A 172 -18.59 -14.49 -1.97
CA SER A 172 -17.42 -13.93 -2.65
C SER A 172 -17.10 -12.49 -2.19
N TYR A 173 -18.12 -11.72 -1.80
CA TYR A 173 -17.95 -10.45 -1.11
C TYR A 173 -17.28 -10.64 0.26
N ALA A 174 -17.76 -11.58 1.08
CA ALA A 174 -17.16 -11.86 2.39
C ALA A 174 -15.68 -12.26 2.25
N VAL A 175 -15.33 -13.08 1.25
CA VAL A 175 -13.94 -13.44 0.94
C VAL A 175 -13.12 -12.21 0.59
N LEU A 176 -13.63 -11.33 -0.28
CA LEU A 176 -12.93 -10.10 -0.66
C LEU A 176 -12.73 -9.16 0.54
N PHE A 177 -13.72 -9.04 1.44
CA PHE A 177 -13.61 -8.27 2.68
C PHE A 177 -12.53 -8.83 3.60
N SER A 178 -12.55 -10.14 3.87
CA SER A 178 -11.53 -10.78 4.71
C SER A 178 -10.14 -10.59 4.14
N ILE A 179 -9.98 -10.78 2.82
CA ILE A 179 -8.71 -10.56 2.13
C ILE A 179 -8.31 -9.08 2.20
N GLY A 180 -9.24 -8.14 2.02
CA GLY A 180 -8.97 -6.70 2.16
C GLY A 180 -8.39 -6.33 3.52
N VAL A 181 -8.94 -6.89 4.61
CA VAL A 181 -8.42 -6.69 5.97
C VAL A 181 -7.03 -7.29 6.15
N VAL A 182 -6.81 -8.52 5.68
CA VAL A 182 -5.49 -9.18 5.73
C VAL A 182 -4.46 -8.39 4.91
N THR A 183 -4.83 -7.96 3.71
CA THR A 183 -3.99 -7.16 2.82
C THR A 183 -3.60 -5.84 3.48
N ALA A 184 -4.56 -5.12 4.07
CA ALA A 184 -4.27 -3.87 4.79
C ALA A 184 -3.31 -4.14 5.96
N PHE A 185 -3.56 -5.17 6.76
CA PHE A 185 -2.69 -5.55 7.88
C PHE A 185 -1.26 -5.85 7.43
N LEU A 186 -1.07 -6.69 6.42
CA LEU A 186 0.25 -7.04 5.90
C LEU A 186 0.98 -5.84 5.29
N LEU A 187 0.24 -4.93 4.65
CA LEU A 187 0.77 -3.70 4.09
C LEU A 187 1.28 -2.75 5.19
N PHE A 188 0.53 -2.57 6.28
CA PHE A 188 0.99 -1.80 7.44
C PHE A 188 2.16 -2.46 8.18
N MET A 189 2.18 -3.80 8.27
CA MET A 189 3.32 -4.54 8.82
C MET A 189 4.57 -4.37 7.95
N SER A 190 4.43 -4.44 6.63
CA SER A 190 5.55 -4.23 5.69
C SER A 190 6.10 -2.82 5.80
N PHE A 191 5.22 -1.82 5.93
CA PHE A 191 5.62 -0.43 6.18
C PHE A 191 6.40 -0.29 7.50
N ALA A 192 5.90 -0.88 8.59
CA ALA A 192 6.56 -0.82 9.90
C ALA A 192 7.92 -1.51 9.88
N ALA A 193 8.04 -2.66 9.20
CA ALA A 193 9.32 -3.36 9.02
C ALA A 193 10.31 -2.51 8.20
N ALA A 194 9.87 -1.95 7.08
CA ALA A 194 10.70 -1.08 6.24
C ALA A 194 11.17 0.16 7.00
N LEU A 195 10.28 0.77 7.81
CA LEU A 195 10.64 1.88 8.69
C LEU A 195 11.71 1.47 9.71
N HIS A 196 11.56 0.30 10.35
CA HIS A 196 12.54 -0.19 11.31
C HIS A 196 13.91 -0.41 10.67
N THR A 197 13.97 -1.00 9.48
CA THR A 197 15.22 -1.16 8.72
C THR A 197 15.86 0.19 8.38
N LEU A 198 15.07 1.20 8.01
CA LEU A 198 15.59 2.55 7.75
C LEU A 198 16.16 3.23 9.00
N LEU A 199 15.55 3.01 10.16
CA LEU A 199 15.97 3.62 11.42
C LEU A 199 17.18 2.94 12.04
N SER A 200 17.31 1.62 11.88
CA SER A 200 18.48 0.86 12.38
C SER A 200 19.75 1.26 11.63
N ASN A 201 19.74 1.24 10.30
CA ASN A 201 20.91 1.63 9.50
C ASN A 201 21.35 3.10 9.67
N ARG A 202 20.50 3.97 10.21
CA ARG A 202 20.84 5.37 10.51
C ARG A 202 21.55 5.55 11.86
N ARG A 203 21.49 4.56 12.75
CA ARG A 203 22.20 4.59 14.04
C ARG A 203 23.63 4.09 13.91
N ASP A 204 23.90 3.30 12.86
CA ASP A 204 25.21 2.71 12.59
C ASP A 204 26.08 3.58 11.68
N SER A 205 25.57 4.76 11.26
CA SER A 205 26.23 5.76 10.41
C SER A 205 26.50 7.05 11.17
#